data_AF-A0A5J4XDE2-F1
#
_entry.id   AF-A0A5J4XDE2-F1
#
_cell.length_a   1.000
_cell.length_b   1.000
_cell.length_c   1.000
_cell.angle_alpha   90.00
_cell.angle_beta   90.00
_cell.angle_gamma   90.00
#
_symmetry.space_group_name_H-M   'P 1'
#
loop_
_entity.id
_entity.type
_entity.pdbx_description
1 polymer ?
#
loop_
_entity_poly.entity_id
_entity_poly.type
_entity_poly.pdbx_seq_one_letter_code
_entity_poly.pdbx_strand_id
1 'polypeptide(L)'
;MPVNTTPESRAAALKSADVDEIQAFREICISHELSERDVVQQDEPVVSIEMFLFNLPKVLWLADNQISYIAGLSQLTALQELNLARNLIEVVSDTLGANTALHTLNLADNRLGSFKQVWHLASLPHLEQLLFSDPDWGASPIARLCNYATYAAVNLPNLRSLDSQPLSAQTKAVAEATYLKKKMYYNMRISTLKRKAAALGHQAQQGLKVKMAALQHALRKLQYESKAITSELELFNTAASYTTSGGTRVQQMQDKVQALQQCIDDKLQQVANQEQELEAACKASDRVTQGLVHRMLMELETGGNIRFEEGKVGDQWMATCSQLLEARWQQPTGLGPRHLGSQHPVLQRLTRVHNRFLRSRLESKLDELKLASTQSGDRHLLEYLFFCSDPAHLQRLAEEGFPQPPSQPLSNSLTMALQAGTPGPALQTGAAEETQHVMVAKAGLAGDIDDSHYPGCSAVYQTPGADPKQRWWHVLDNAFILPEYIAE
;
A
#
# COMPACT_ATOMS: atom_id res chain seq x y z
N MET A 1 -29.57 52.30 -11.45
CA MET A 1 -29.65 52.07 -12.92
C MET A 1 -28.21 52.01 -13.41
N PRO A 2 -27.63 50.84 -13.71
CA PRO A 2 -26.30 50.80 -14.29
C PRO A 2 -26.38 51.26 -15.75
N VAL A 3 -25.46 52.15 -16.12
CA VAL A 3 -25.33 52.72 -17.45
C VAL A 3 -24.67 51.68 -18.35
N ASN A 4 -25.38 51.25 -19.38
CA ASN A 4 -24.88 50.38 -20.44
C ASN A 4 -23.80 51.12 -21.26
N THR A 5 -22.53 50.78 -21.07
CA THR A 5 -21.45 51.15 -22.00
C THR A 5 -21.17 50.00 -22.95
N THR A 6 -21.22 50.28 -24.26
CA THR A 6 -21.22 49.28 -25.33
C THR A 6 -19.82 48.70 -25.60
N PRO A 7 -19.73 47.48 -26.18
CA PRO A 7 -18.46 46.75 -26.38
C PRO A 7 -17.39 47.50 -27.19
N GLU A 8 -17.80 48.45 -28.03
CA GLU A 8 -16.92 49.18 -28.95
C GLU A 8 -16.00 50.18 -28.23
N SER A 9 -16.39 50.72 -27.07
CA SER A 9 -15.52 51.60 -26.28
C SER A 9 -14.42 50.84 -25.52
N ARG A 10 -14.59 49.51 -25.34
CA ARG A 10 -13.69 48.63 -24.58
C ARG A 10 -12.50 48.16 -25.43
N ALA A 11 -12.67 48.07 -26.76
CA ALA A 11 -11.62 47.70 -27.70
C ALA A 11 -10.56 48.80 -27.93
N ALA A 12 -10.85 50.05 -27.54
CA ALA A 12 -9.92 51.17 -27.69
C ALA A 12 -8.81 51.20 -26.63
N ALA A 13 -9.04 50.60 -25.45
CA ALA A 13 -8.08 50.59 -24.34
C ALA A 13 -6.93 49.59 -24.52
N LEU A 14 -7.10 48.55 -25.34
CA LEU A 14 -6.04 47.58 -25.66
C LEU A 14 -4.97 48.10 -26.63
N LYS A 15 -5.17 49.27 -27.26
CA LYS A 15 -4.28 49.80 -28.30
C LYS A 15 -3.07 50.58 -27.77
N SER A 16 -2.90 50.71 -26.46
CA SER A 16 -1.80 51.47 -25.85
C SER A 16 -0.87 50.66 -24.95
N ALA A 17 -0.96 49.32 -24.96
CA ALA A 17 -0.08 48.45 -24.18
C ALA A 17 1.07 47.90 -25.04
N ASP A 18 2.23 47.70 -24.42
CA ASP A 18 3.45 47.25 -25.08
C ASP A 18 3.32 45.79 -25.58
N VAL A 19 3.95 45.50 -26.72
CA VAL A 19 3.68 44.30 -27.53
C VAL A 19 4.17 43.02 -26.83
N ASP A 20 5.24 43.11 -26.03
CA ASP A 20 5.82 41.97 -25.30
C ASP A 20 4.96 41.53 -24.10
N GLU A 21 4.14 42.42 -23.54
CA GLU A 21 3.30 42.15 -22.37
C GLU A 21 1.95 41.52 -22.74
N ILE A 22 1.40 41.89 -23.90
CA ILE A 22 0.23 41.24 -24.52
C ILE A 22 0.57 39.78 -24.89
N GLN A 23 1.83 39.52 -25.25
CA GLN A 23 2.32 38.19 -25.60
C GLN A 23 2.40 37.26 -24.38
N ALA A 24 2.90 37.74 -23.23
CA ALA A 24 2.93 36.97 -21.99
C ALA A 24 1.52 36.64 -21.46
N PHE A 25 0.59 37.58 -21.56
CA PHE A 25 -0.82 37.38 -21.22
C PHE A 25 -1.51 36.35 -22.11
N ARG A 26 -1.23 36.38 -23.42
CA ARG A 26 -1.72 35.38 -24.38
C ARG A 26 -1.10 34.01 -24.12
N GLU A 27 0.18 33.91 -23.80
CA GLU A 27 0.83 32.63 -23.49
C GLU A 27 0.27 31.96 -22.23
N ILE A 28 -0.13 32.72 -21.21
CA ILE A 28 -0.78 32.19 -20.00
C ILE A 28 -2.21 31.68 -20.31
N CYS A 29 -2.99 32.44 -21.09
CA CYS A 29 -4.35 32.03 -21.48
C CYS A 29 -4.34 30.83 -22.45
N ILE A 30 -3.38 30.80 -23.39
CA ILE A 30 -3.21 29.72 -24.37
C ILE A 30 -2.67 28.44 -23.73
N SER A 31 -1.74 28.54 -22.77
CA SER A 31 -1.18 27.35 -22.09
C SER A 31 -2.16 26.62 -21.18
N HIS A 32 -3.28 27.24 -20.83
CA HIS A 32 -4.29 26.70 -19.90
C HIS A 32 -5.70 26.60 -20.51
N GLU A 33 -5.86 26.80 -21.82
CA GLU A 33 -7.15 26.76 -22.55
C GLU A 33 -8.26 27.63 -21.93
N LEU A 34 -7.90 28.74 -21.27
CA LEU A 34 -8.85 29.64 -20.64
C LEU A 34 -9.38 30.64 -21.66
N SER A 35 -10.70 30.78 -21.76
CA SER A 35 -11.30 31.77 -22.65
C SER A 35 -11.27 33.15 -22.00
N GLU A 36 -11.05 34.20 -22.80
CA GLU A 36 -10.97 35.61 -22.36
C GLU A 36 -12.22 36.09 -21.58
N ARG A 37 -13.30 35.31 -21.58
CA ARG A 37 -14.55 35.53 -20.84
C ARG A 37 -14.48 35.11 -19.37
N ASP A 38 -13.55 34.24 -18.99
CA ASP A 38 -13.45 33.65 -17.64
C ASP A 38 -12.73 34.56 -16.62
N VAL A 39 -12.14 35.66 -17.10
CA VAL A 39 -11.46 36.68 -16.25
C VAL A 39 -12.41 37.84 -15.87
N VAL A 40 -13.63 37.88 -16.41
CA VAL A 40 -14.54 39.03 -16.27
C VAL A 40 -15.70 38.71 -15.31
N GLN A 41 -15.37 38.59 -14.03
CA GLN A 41 -16.27 38.95 -12.93
C GLN A 41 -15.57 39.93 -11.98
N GLN A 42 -14.97 40.99 -12.54
CA GLN A 42 -14.61 42.18 -11.77
C GLN A 42 -15.44 43.36 -12.30
N ASP A 43 -16.25 43.94 -11.42
CA ASP A 43 -17.19 45.05 -11.72
C ASP A 43 -16.49 46.40 -12.01
N GLU A 44 -15.16 46.45 -12.07
CA GLU A 44 -14.38 47.68 -12.33
C GLU A 44 -13.30 47.42 -13.39
N PRO A 45 -13.08 48.34 -14.36
CA PRO A 45 -12.03 48.19 -15.37
C PRO A 45 -10.64 48.36 -14.75
N VAL A 46 -9.73 47.44 -15.04
CA VAL A 46 -8.32 47.52 -14.62
C VAL A 46 -7.59 48.52 -15.51
N VAL A 47 -7.13 49.66 -14.95
CA VAL A 47 -6.54 50.79 -15.70
C VAL A 47 -5.01 50.92 -15.51
N SER A 48 -4.35 49.98 -14.80
CA SER A 48 -2.89 49.97 -14.61
C SER A 48 -2.35 48.61 -14.14
N ILE A 49 -1.09 48.30 -14.45
CA ILE A 49 -0.36 47.10 -13.99
C ILE A 49 -0.17 47.10 -12.46
N GLU A 50 -0.03 48.26 -11.81
CA GLU A 50 -0.04 48.35 -10.34
C GLU A 50 -1.41 47.93 -9.75
N MET A 51 -2.51 48.23 -10.47
CA MET A 51 -3.86 47.78 -10.11
C MET A 51 -4.03 46.27 -10.35
N PHE A 52 -3.47 45.69 -11.42
CA PHE A 52 -3.52 44.24 -11.68
C PHE A 52 -2.63 43.43 -10.72
N LEU A 53 -1.45 43.95 -10.35
CA LEU A 53 -0.58 43.35 -9.32
C LEU A 53 -1.21 43.43 -7.92
N PHE A 54 -2.03 44.46 -7.64
CA PHE A 54 -2.91 44.53 -6.46
C PHE A 54 -4.19 43.69 -6.58
N ASN A 55 -4.61 43.36 -7.80
CA ASN A 55 -5.82 42.61 -8.16
C ASN A 55 -5.51 41.20 -8.67
N LEU A 56 -4.43 40.56 -8.18
CA LEU A 56 -4.38 39.11 -8.17
C LEU A 56 -5.68 38.64 -7.48
N PRO A 57 -6.49 37.75 -8.11
CA PRO A 57 -7.84 37.47 -7.64
C PRO A 57 -7.81 37.06 -6.17
N LYS A 58 -8.49 37.83 -5.32
CA LYS A 58 -8.75 37.43 -3.93
C LYS A 58 -9.73 36.26 -3.88
N VAL A 59 -10.55 36.12 -4.91
CA VAL A 59 -11.54 35.04 -5.05
C VAL A 59 -11.36 34.43 -6.43
N LEU A 60 -11.22 33.12 -6.50
CA LEU A 60 -11.09 32.37 -7.74
C LEU A 60 -12.04 31.16 -7.72
N TRP A 61 -12.99 31.13 -8.64
CA TRP A 61 -13.97 30.05 -8.76
C TRP A 61 -13.70 29.24 -10.03
N LEU A 62 -13.37 27.97 -9.84
CA LEU A 62 -13.07 26.97 -10.88
C LEU A 62 -13.95 25.72 -10.68
N ALA A 63 -15.14 25.90 -10.10
CA ALA A 63 -16.08 24.81 -9.87
C ALA A 63 -16.64 24.25 -11.18
N ASP A 64 -17.04 22.98 -11.18
CA ASP A 64 -17.64 22.28 -12.34
C ASP A 64 -16.71 22.19 -13.56
N ASN A 65 -15.48 21.72 -13.33
CA ASN A 65 -14.48 21.52 -14.37
C ASN A 65 -13.90 20.10 -14.32
N GLN A 66 -12.91 19.82 -15.17
CA GLN A 66 -12.22 18.52 -15.25
C GLN A 66 -10.82 18.56 -14.65
N ILE A 67 -10.58 19.45 -13.69
CA ILE A 67 -9.25 19.65 -13.11
C ILE A 67 -8.89 18.41 -12.28
N SER A 68 -7.81 17.73 -12.66
CA SER A 68 -7.28 16.56 -11.95
C SER A 68 -6.08 16.89 -11.04
N TYR A 69 -5.42 18.02 -11.30
CA TYR A 69 -4.26 18.49 -10.54
C TYR A 69 -4.27 20.01 -10.39
N ILE A 70 -3.92 20.50 -9.19
CA ILE A 70 -3.84 21.93 -8.89
C ILE A 70 -2.46 22.45 -9.29
N ALA A 71 -2.38 23.26 -10.34
CA ALA A 71 -1.15 23.91 -10.80
C ALA A 71 -1.38 25.38 -11.18
N GLY A 72 -0.29 26.15 -11.35
CA GLY A 72 -0.35 27.53 -11.85
C GLY A 72 -0.79 28.59 -10.84
N LEU A 73 -1.13 28.20 -9.60
CA LEU A 73 -1.64 29.14 -8.58
C LEU A 73 -0.54 29.84 -7.76
N SER A 74 0.73 29.52 -7.99
CA SER A 74 1.83 29.96 -7.13
C SER A 74 2.05 31.48 -7.11
N GLN A 75 1.67 32.17 -8.20
CA GLN A 75 1.78 33.64 -8.30
C GLN A 75 0.61 34.36 -7.61
N LEU A 76 -0.47 33.65 -7.27
CA LEU A 76 -1.67 34.23 -6.66
C LEU A 76 -1.53 34.35 -5.13
N THR A 77 -0.50 35.04 -4.66
CA THR A 77 -0.17 35.15 -3.23
C THR A 77 -1.24 35.88 -2.42
N ALA A 78 -2.05 36.73 -3.07
CA ALA A 78 -3.17 37.45 -2.48
C ALA A 78 -4.51 36.68 -2.51
N LEU A 79 -4.54 35.45 -3.03
CA LEU A 79 -5.75 34.62 -3.12
C LEU A 79 -6.30 34.29 -1.72
N GLN A 80 -7.55 34.65 -1.46
CA GLN A 80 -8.25 34.46 -0.19
C GLN A 80 -9.31 33.35 -0.24
N GLU A 81 -9.95 33.17 -1.39
CA GLU A 81 -10.98 32.16 -1.60
C GLU A 81 -10.73 31.40 -2.90
N LEU A 82 -10.72 30.08 -2.81
CA LEU A 82 -10.57 29.18 -3.95
C LEU A 82 -11.70 28.15 -3.95
N ASN A 83 -12.52 28.16 -4.99
CA ASN A 83 -13.56 27.16 -5.20
C ASN A 83 -13.15 26.20 -6.31
N LEU A 84 -12.89 24.94 -5.95
CA LEU A 84 -12.54 23.83 -6.84
C LEU A 84 -13.59 22.71 -6.78
N ALA A 85 -14.82 23.02 -6.36
CA ALA A 85 -15.87 22.03 -6.22
C ALA A 85 -16.20 21.33 -7.55
N ARG A 86 -16.64 20.07 -7.51
CA ARG A 86 -17.03 19.28 -8.70
C ARG A 86 -15.91 19.25 -9.75
N ASN A 87 -14.78 18.67 -9.36
CA ASN A 87 -13.59 18.46 -10.19
C ASN A 87 -13.06 17.02 -10.00
N LEU A 88 -11.91 16.69 -10.59
CA LEU A 88 -11.33 15.34 -10.58
C LEU A 88 -10.09 15.24 -9.69
N ILE A 89 -9.94 16.13 -8.69
CA ILE A 89 -8.72 16.22 -7.88
C ILE A 89 -8.63 15.00 -6.96
N GLU A 90 -7.53 14.25 -7.10
CA GLU A 90 -7.24 13.07 -6.27
C GLU A 90 -6.25 13.38 -5.13
N VAL A 91 -5.40 14.40 -5.30
CA VAL A 91 -4.38 14.80 -4.34
C VAL A 91 -4.23 16.31 -4.34
N VAL A 92 -4.21 16.91 -3.15
CA VAL A 92 -3.74 18.28 -2.94
C VAL A 92 -2.25 18.22 -2.60
N SER A 93 -1.42 18.57 -3.57
CA SER A 93 0.04 18.67 -3.41
C SER A 93 0.43 19.98 -2.70
N ASP A 94 1.73 20.26 -2.64
CA ASP A 94 2.29 21.48 -2.06
C ASP A 94 2.08 22.74 -2.92
N THR A 95 1.37 22.63 -4.04
CA THR A 95 1.18 23.73 -5.01
C THR A 95 0.40 24.92 -4.46
N LEU A 96 -0.42 24.71 -3.43
CA LEU A 96 -1.11 25.79 -2.70
C LEU A 96 -0.22 26.51 -1.68
N GLY A 97 1.01 26.04 -1.43
CA GLY A 97 1.87 26.56 -0.37
C GLY A 97 2.24 28.05 -0.53
N ALA A 98 2.22 28.59 -1.75
CA ALA A 98 2.47 30.00 -2.02
C ALA A 98 1.23 30.89 -1.79
N ASN A 99 0.03 30.32 -1.72
CA ASN A 99 -1.23 31.02 -1.48
C ASN A 99 -1.40 31.26 0.03
N THR A 100 -0.47 31.98 0.64
CA THR A 100 -0.43 32.19 2.10
C THR A 100 -1.65 32.93 2.62
N ALA A 101 -2.26 33.78 1.79
CA ALA A 101 -3.49 34.51 2.12
C ALA A 101 -4.78 33.69 1.98
N LEU A 102 -4.73 32.39 1.67
CA LEU A 102 -5.93 31.59 1.43
C LEU A 102 -6.69 31.29 2.74
N HIS A 103 -7.92 31.79 2.83
CA HIS A 103 -8.82 31.62 3.98
C HIS A 103 -9.89 30.56 3.74
N THR A 104 -10.44 30.49 2.53
CA THR A 104 -11.56 29.62 2.18
C THR A 104 -11.18 28.73 1.01
N LEU A 105 -11.37 27.42 1.18
CA LEU A 105 -11.11 26.42 0.15
C LEU A 105 -12.29 25.46 0.03
N ASN A 106 -12.88 25.39 -1.16
CA ASN A 106 -13.91 24.42 -1.46
C ASN A 106 -13.36 23.31 -2.37
N LEU A 107 -13.35 22.08 -1.85
CA LEU A 107 -12.92 20.85 -2.52
C LEU A 107 -14.07 19.83 -2.52
N ALA A 108 -15.32 20.29 -2.46
CA ALA A 108 -16.48 19.43 -2.54
C ALA A 108 -16.53 18.67 -3.87
N ASP A 109 -17.12 17.47 -3.86
CA ASP A 109 -17.32 16.64 -5.04
C ASP A 109 -16.05 16.44 -5.91
N ASN A 110 -14.93 16.14 -5.25
CA ASN A 110 -13.66 15.72 -5.85
C ASN A 110 -13.37 14.25 -5.53
N ARG A 111 -12.24 13.72 -6.01
CA ARG A 111 -11.83 12.32 -5.81
C ARG A 111 -10.95 12.09 -4.58
N LEU A 112 -10.99 13.02 -3.63
CA LEU A 112 -10.28 12.94 -2.36
C LEU A 112 -10.96 11.90 -1.45
N GLY A 113 -10.21 10.89 -1.02
CA GLY A 113 -10.72 9.79 -0.21
C GLY A 113 -9.79 9.28 0.88
N SER A 114 -8.65 9.93 1.09
CA SER A 114 -7.70 9.62 2.16
C SER A 114 -7.14 10.89 2.77
N PHE A 115 -6.88 10.86 4.08
CA PHE A 115 -6.22 11.96 4.79
C PHE A 115 -4.82 12.27 4.25
N LYS A 116 -4.11 11.28 3.68
CA LYS A 116 -2.79 11.50 3.06
C LYS A 116 -2.86 12.46 1.86
N GLN A 117 -4.00 12.50 1.16
CA GLN A 117 -4.18 13.31 -0.05
C GLN A 117 -4.41 14.80 0.24
N VAL A 118 -4.68 15.16 1.51
CA VAL A 118 -4.97 16.53 1.92
C VAL A 118 -3.99 17.03 3.00
N TRP A 119 -2.93 16.27 3.27
CA TRP A 119 -1.94 16.57 4.30
C TRP A 119 -1.31 17.96 4.10
N HIS A 120 -1.07 18.39 2.85
CA HIS A 120 -0.46 19.68 2.56
C HIS A 120 -1.34 20.87 2.94
N LEU A 121 -2.65 20.69 3.15
CA LEU A 121 -3.51 21.77 3.65
C LEU A 121 -3.08 22.25 5.04
N ALA A 122 -2.38 21.42 5.82
CA ALA A 122 -1.87 21.77 7.14
C ALA A 122 -0.76 22.84 7.10
N SER A 123 -0.11 23.08 5.95
CA SER A 123 0.91 24.12 5.81
C SER A 123 0.34 25.50 5.50
N LEU A 124 -0.96 25.61 5.21
CA LEU A 124 -1.61 26.88 4.88
C LEU A 124 -1.88 27.68 6.16
N PRO A 125 -1.21 28.83 6.37
CA PRO A 125 -1.21 29.53 7.65
C PRO A 125 -2.55 30.20 7.97
N HIS A 126 -3.35 30.54 6.95
CA HIS A 126 -4.59 31.29 7.10
C HIS A 126 -5.83 30.52 6.70
N LEU A 127 -5.75 29.22 6.43
CA LEU A 127 -6.90 28.41 6.06
C LEU A 127 -7.89 28.28 7.24
N GLU A 128 -9.03 28.96 7.13
CA GLU A 128 -10.07 29.04 8.15
C GLU A 128 -11.34 28.26 7.78
N GLN A 129 -11.65 28.10 6.49
CA GLN A 129 -12.85 27.41 6.03
C GLN A 129 -12.47 26.37 4.96
N LEU A 130 -12.90 25.13 5.18
CA LEU A 130 -12.66 24.01 4.28
C LEU A 130 -13.94 23.24 4.04
N LEU A 131 -14.28 23.02 2.78
CA LEU A 131 -15.43 22.22 2.39
C LEU A 131 -14.95 21.00 1.60
N PHE A 132 -15.21 19.81 2.14
CA PHE A 132 -15.19 18.55 1.42
C PHE A 132 -16.61 18.10 1.05
N SER A 133 -17.62 18.63 1.74
CA SER A 133 -19.03 18.45 1.46
C SER A 133 -19.73 19.80 1.42
N ASP A 134 -20.43 20.05 0.33
CA ASP A 134 -21.17 21.27 0.06
C ASP A 134 -22.58 20.90 -0.45
N PRO A 135 -23.67 21.43 0.14
CA PRO A 135 -25.03 21.17 -0.33
C PRO A 135 -25.26 21.48 -1.82
N ASP A 136 -24.57 22.48 -2.36
CA ASP A 136 -24.75 22.93 -3.74
C ASP A 136 -23.96 22.07 -4.74
N TRP A 137 -22.83 21.52 -4.31
CA TRP A 137 -21.88 20.82 -5.19
C TRP A 137 -21.85 19.30 -5.02
N GLY A 138 -21.98 18.80 -3.79
CA GLY A 138 -21.86 17.38 -3.46
C GLY A 138 -20.81 17.11 -2.38
N ALA A 139 -20.37 15.85 -2.26
CA ALA A 139 -19.46 15.43 -1.19
C ALA A 139 -18.33 14.53 -1.68
N SER A 140 -17.09 14.97 -1.42
CA SER A 140 -15.89 14.19 -1.65
C SER A 140 -15.87 12.92 -0.77
N PRO A 141 -15.34 11.78 -1.25
CA PRO A 141 -15.28 10.53 -0.48
C PRO A 141 -14.67 10.66 0.91
N ILE A 142 -13.73 11.59 1.11
CA ILE A 142 -13.07 11.88 2.38
C ILE A 142 -14.06 12.27 3.49
N ALA A 143 -15.19 12.90 3.14
CA ALA A 143 -16.24 13.29 4.09
C ALA A 143 -16.98 12.07 4.69
N ARG A 144 -16.88 10.90 4.06
CA ARG A 144 -17.49 9.64 4.55
C ARG A 144 -16.55 8.83 5.46
N LEU A 145 -15.31 9.28 5.63
CA LEU A 145 -14.33 8.61 6.47
C LEU A 145 -14.69 8.73 7.96
N CYS A 146 -14.39 7.68 8.72
CA CYS A 146 -14.45 7.74 10.17
C CYS A 146 -13.47 8.79 10.70
N ASN A 147 -13.87 9.49 11.75
CA ASN A 147 -13.03 10.47 12.45
C ASN A 147 -12.52 11.61 11.55
N TYR A 148 -13.16 11.88 10.39
CA TYR A 148 -12.72 12.95 9.48
C TYR A 148 -12.73 14.32 10.15
N ALA A 149 -13.79 14.65 10.92
CA ALA A 149 -13.87 15.90 11.66
C ALA A 149 -12.79 15.99 12.75
N THR A 150 -12.51 14.89 13.44
CA THR A 150 -11.41 14.81 14.42
C THR A 150 -10.05 15.01 13.76
N TYR A 151 -9.83 14.40 12.59
CA TYR A 151 -8.62 14.56 11.80
C TYR A 151 -8.43 16.03 11.39
N ALA A 152 -9.46 16.65 10.79
CA ALA A 152 -9.41 18.04 10.35
C ALA A 152 -9.16 18.99 11.54
N ALA A 153 -9.87 18.80 12.66
CA ALA A 153 -9.71 19.63 13.84
C ALA A 153 -8.31 19.57 14.46
N VAL A 154 -7.62 18.42 14.39
CA VAL A 154 -6.28 18.21 14.98
C VAL A 154 -5.16 18.60 14.02
N ASN A 155 -5.30 18.30 12.72
CA ASN A 155 -4.21 18.48 11.75
C ASN A 155 -4.28 19.82 11.02
N LEU A 156 -5.41 20.53 11.09
CA LEU A 156 -5.60 21.86 10.49
C LEU A 156 -5.85 22.88 11.62
N PRO A 157 -4.78 23.38 12.27
CA PRO A 157 -4.89 24.11 13.54
C PRO A 157 -5.71 25.41 13.41
N ASN A 158 -5.63 26.08 12.27
CA ASN A 158 -6.31 27.36 12.02
C ASN A 158 -7.75 27.21 11.53
N LEU A 159 -8.19 25.98 11.23
CA LEU A 159 -9.51 25.73 10.63
C LEU A 159 -10.66 26.07 11.60
N ARG A 160 -11.53 27.00 11.24
CA ARG A 160 -12.68 27.44 12.04
C ARG A 160 -14.00 26.82 11.59
N SER A 161 -14.11 26.41 10.33
CA SER A 161 -15.30 25.77 9.77
C SER A 161 -14.91 24.59 8.88
N LEU A 162 -15.63 23.49 9.02
CA LEU A 162 -15.52 22.30 8.17
C LEU A 162 -16.91 21.95 7.64
N ASP A 163 -17.08 21.86 6.32
CA ASP A 163 -18.37 21.53 5.68
C ASP A 163 -19.53 22.42 6.19
N SER A 164 -19.25 23.72 6.31
CA SER A 164 -20.17 24.72 6.87
C SER A 164 -20.58 24.51 8.34
N GLN A 165 -19.92 23.58 9.06
CA GLN A 165 -20.09 23.37 10.50
C GLN A 165 -18.96 24.06 11.28
N PRO A 166 -19.28 24.88 12.30
CA PRO A 166 -18.26 25.57 13.09
C PRO A 166 -17.46 24.60 13.96
N LEU A 167 -16.13 24.72 13.91
CA LEU A 167 -15.19 24.01 14.78
C LEU A 167 -14.86 24.88 16.00
N SER A 168 -15.73 24.80 17.02
CA SER A 168 -15.51 25.50 18.28
C SER A 168 -14.20 25.07 18.97
N ALA A 169 -13.65 25.94 19.81
CA ALA A 169 -12.47 25.63 20.62
C ALA A 169 -12.69 24.39 21.51
N GLN A 170 -13.91 24.18 22.00
CA GLN A 170 -14.27 22.99 22.77
C GLN A 170 -14.23 21.72 21.91
N THR A 171 -14.77 21.77 20.69
CA THR A 171 -14.75 20.64 19.74
C THR A 171 -13.31 20.25 19.39
N LYS A 172 -12.45 21.25 19.14
CA LYS A 172 -11.02 21.03 18.89
C LYS A 172 -10.32 20.39 20.09
N ALA A 173 -10.54 20.90 21.30
CA ALA A 173 -9.95 20.34 22.51
C ALA A 173 -10.37 18.87 22.75
N VAL A 174 -11.62 18.52 22.48
CA VAL A 174 -12.11 17.13 22.57
C VAL A 174 -11.45 16.24 21.49
N ALA A 175 -11.31 16.75 20.26
CA ALA A 175 -10.66 16.06 19.17
C ALA A 175 -9.17 15.79 19.49
N GLU A 176 -8.44 16.80 19.97
CA GLU A 176 -7.05 16.70 20.41
C GLU A 176 -6.87 15.70 21.54
N ALA A 177 -7.71 15.77 22.59
CA ALA A 177 -7.65 14.83 23.70
C ALA A 177 -7.90 13.39 23.24
N THR A 178 -8.82 13.18 22.29
CA THR A 178 -9.12 11.88 21.71
C THR A 178 -7.95 11.35 20.88
N TYR A 179 -7.38 12.20 20.03
CA TYR A 179 -6.21 11.87 19.22
C TYR A 179 -5.00 11.52 20.09
N LEU A 180 -4.70 12.33 21.12
CA LEU A 180 -3.58 12.08 22.04
C LEU A 180 -3.75 10.77 22.80
N LYS A 181 -4.95 10.45 23.30
CA LYS A 181 -5.23 9.16 23.93
C LYS A 181 -4.95 7.99 22.99
N LYS A 182 -5.38 8.10 21.72
CA LYS A 182 -5.12 7.07 20.70
C LYS A 182 -3.64 6.97 20.36
N LYS A 183 -2.95 8.09 20.13
CA LYS A 183 -1.50 8.13 19.89
C LYS A 183 -0.73 7.45 21.02
N MET A 184 -1.06 7.75 22.27
CA MET A 184 -0.48 7.12 23.45
C MET A 184 -0.75 5.61 23.51
N TYR A 185 -1.97 5.19 23.17
CA TYR A 185 -2.35 3.78 23.11
C TYR A 185 -1.53 3.00 22.08
N TYR A 186 -1.41 3.48 20.83
CA TYR A 186 -0.62 2.80 19.80
C TYR A 186 0.87 2.84 20.12
N ASN A 187 1.41 3.95 20.63
CA ASN A 187 2.78 4.03 21.09
C ASN A 187 3.06 2.98 22.17
N MET A 188 2.17 2.85 23.17
CA MET A 188 2.30 1.84 24.22
C MET A 188 2.25 0.42 23.66
N ARG A 189 1.33 0.13 22.72
CA ARG A 189 1.23 -1.18 22.06
C ARG A 189 2.48 -1.51 21.24
N ILE A 190 2.98 -0.57 20.45
CA ILE A 190 4.20 -0.71 19.66
C ILE A 190 5.40 -0.98 20.58
N SER A 191 5.57 -0.20 21.65
CA SER A 191 6.62 -0.42 22.63
C SER A 191 6.51 -1.77 23.32
N THR A 192 5.30 -2.24 23.59
CA THR A 192 5.06 -3.55 24.20
C THR A 192 5.38 -4.69 23.24
N LEU A 193 4.96 -4.58 21.98
CA LEU A 193 5.27 -5.55 20.94
C LEU A 193 6.79 -5.66 20.74
N LYS A 194 7.49 -4.53 20.57
CA LYS A 194 8.95 -4.48 20.41
C LYS A 194 9.68 -5.11 21.61
N ARG A 195 9.25 -4.81 22.84
CA ARG A 195 9.81 -5.43 24.05
C ARG A 195 9.61 -6.94 24.10
N LYS A 196 8.42 -7.43 23.74
CA LYS A 196 8.12 -8.87 23.69
C LYS A 196 8.98 -9.58 22.64
N ALA A 197 9.09 -9.01 21.44
CA ALA A 197 9.94 -9.56 20.38
C ALA A 197 11.41 -9.62 20.81
N ALA A 198 11.94 -8.54 21.38
CA ALA A 198 13.32 -8.51 21.90
C ALA A 198 13.56 -9.52 23.02
N ALA A 199 12.60 -9.70 23.94
CA ALA A 199 12.69 -10.68 25.01
C ALA A 199 12.74 -12.12 24.47
N LEU A 200 11.90 -12.45 23.48
CA LEU A 200 11.91 -13.76 22.81
C LEU A 200 13.24 -14.00 22.07
N GLY A 201 13.74 -12.99 21.34
CA GLY A 201 15.03 -13.08 20.65
C GLY A 201 16.19 -13.33 21.63
N HIS A 202 16.22 -12.61 22.75
CA HIS A 202 17.22 -12.82 23.79
C HIS A 202 17.12 -14.21 24.45
N GLN A 203 15.89 -14.69 24.71
CA GLN A 203 15.67 -16.04 25.24
C GLN A 203 16.15 -17.12 24.26
N ALA A 204 15.90 -16.96 22.96
CA ALA A 204 16.37 -17.89 21.93
C ALA A 204 17.91 -17.90 21.82
N GLN A 205 18.54 -16.71 21.86
CA GLN A 205 20.00 -16.57 21.89
C GLN A 205 20.63 -17.24 23.12
N GLN A 206 20.04 -17.06 24.31
CA GLN A 206 20.51 -17.73 25.52
C GLN A 206 20.39 -19.25 25.42
N GLY A 207 19.26 -19.75 24.91
CA GLY A 207 19.04 -21.18 24.69
C GLY A 207 20.06 -21.78 23.72
N LEU A 208 20.36 -21.08 22.62
CA LEU A 208 21.40 -21.52 21.68
C LEU A 208 22.78 -21.49 22.34
N LYS A 209 23.14 -20.45 23.08
CA LYS A 209 24.45 -20.34 23.76
C LYS A 209 24.72 -21.54 24.67
N VAL A 210 23.70 -22.01 25.40
CA VAL A 210 23.82 -23.22 26.26
C VAL A 210 24.06 -24.47 25.41
N LYS A 211 23.29 -24.67 24.32
CA LYS A 211 23.49 -25.80 23.40
C LYS A 211 24.87 -25.77 22.74
N MET A 212 25.32 -24.60 22.30
CA MET A 212 26.62 -24.39 21.69
C MET A 212 27.76 -24.69 22.65
N ALA A 213 27.65 -24.32 23.92
CA ALA A 213 28.67 -24.64 24.92
C ALA A 213 28.89 -26.16 25.06
N ALA A 214 27.80 -26.94 25.04
CA ALA A 214 27.85 -28.40 25.08
C ALA A 214 28.50 -28.99 23.81
N LEU A 215 28.10 -28.49 22.63
CA LEU A 215 28.70 -28.91 21.35
C LEU A 215 30.19 -28.56 21.26
N GLN A 216 30.58 -27.37 21.67
CA GLN A 216 31.98 -26.93 21.70
C GLN A 216 32.83 -27.74 22.70
N HIS A 217 32.24 -28.18 23.81
CA HIS A 217 32.93 -29.10 24.72
C HIS A 217 33.16 -30.47 24.07
N ALA A 218 32.13 -31.04 23.42
CA ALA A 218 32.26 -32.30 22.70
C ALA A 218 33.29 -32.22 21.56
N LEU A 219 33.25 -31.12 20.79
CA LEU A 219 34.20 -30.84 19.70
C LEU A 219 35.65 -30.81 20.21
N ARG A 220 35.92 -30.09 21.31
CA ARG A 220 37.25 -30.05 21.92
C ARG A 220 37.75 -31.43 22.33
N LYS A 221 36.87 -32.28 22.86
CA LYS A 221 37.22 -33.66 23.23
C LYS A 221 37.59 -34.49 22.00
N LEU A 222 36.79 -34.43 20.94
CA LEU A 222 37.06 -35.13 19.67
C LEU A 222 38.36 -34.64 19.01
N GLN A 223 38.60 -33.33 18.98
CA GLN A 223 39.82 -32.74 18.46
C GLN A 223 41.06 -33.19 19.25
N TYR A 224 40.96 -33.29 20.58
CA TYR A 224 42.03 -33.81 21.41
C TYR A 224 42.32 -35.30 21.11
N GLU A 225 41.27 -36.14 21.06
CA GLU A 225 41.41 -37.57 20.74
C GLU A 225 42.00 -37.78 19.34
N SER A 226 41.54 -37.01 18.34
CA SER A 226 42.08 -37.06 16.98
C SER A 226 43.55 -36.67 16.97
N LYS A 227 43.93 -35.56 17.62
CA LYS A 227 45.33 -35.09 17.66
C LYS A 227 46.24 -36.10 18.36
N ALA A 228 45.79 -36.72 19.45
CA ALA A 228 46.56 -37.74 20.16
C ALA A 228 46.88 -38.95 19.27
N ILE A 229 45.88 -39.45 18.53
CA ILE A 229 46.07 -40.60 17.62
C ILE A 229 46.95 -40.20 16.42
N THR A 230 46.80 -39.00 15.88
CA THR A 230 47.67 -38.49 14.80
C THR A 230 49.13 -38.41 15.24
N SER A 231 49.41 -37.89 16.43
CA SER A 231 50.78 -37.85 16.97
C SER A 231 51.35 -39.25 17.25
N GLU A 232 50.52 -40.21 17.70
CA GLU A 232 50.93 -41.61 17.85
C GLU A 232 51.27 -42.25 16.48
N LEU A 233 50.48 -41.96 15.44
CA LEU A 233 50.73 -42.38 14.06
C LEU A 233 52.05 -41.83 13.50
N GLU A 234 52.37 -40.56 13.76
CA GLU A 234 53.65 -39.94 13.34
C GLU A 234 54.85 -40.63 13.98
N LEU A 235 54.76 -40.93 15.29
CA LEU A 235 55.78 -41.68 16.02
C LEU A 235 55.94 -43.11 15.48
N PHE A 236 54.83 -43.81 15.19
CA PHE A 236 54.89 -45.15 14.59
C PHE A 236 55.49 -45.13 13.18
N ASN A 237 55.14 -44.16 12.34
CA ASN A 237 55.67 -44.06 10.97
C ASN A 237 57.17 -43.75 10.95
N THR A 238 57.68 -42.97 11.90
CA THR A 238 59.12 -42.70 12.04
C THR A 238 59.90 -43.91 12.59
N ALA A 239 59.26 -44.75 13.42
CA ALA A 239 59.87 -45.97 13.99
C ALA A 239 59.76 -47.21 13.08
N ALA A 240 58.78 -47.28 12.18
CA ALA A 240 58.42 -48.47 11.41
C ALA A 240 59.30 -48.75 10.17
N SER A 241 60.40 -48.03 9.94
CA SER A 241 61.33 -48.30 8.83
C SER A 241 61.98 -49.71 8.83
N TYR A 242 61.68 -50.58 9.82
CA TYR A 242 62.37 -51.86 10.00
C TYR A 242 61.51 -53.12 10.27
N THR A 243 60.15 -53.10 10.26
CA THR A 243 59.36 -54.34 10.52
C THR A 243 58.06 -54.49 9.71
N THR A 244 57.79 -55.71 9.23
CA THR A 244 56.69 -56.06 8.28
C THR A 244 55.32 -56.31 8.95
N SER A 245 55.23 -56.38 10.28
CA SER A 245 53.98 -56.69 11.00
C SER A 245 53.17 -55.47 11.49
N GLY A 246 53.65 -54.24 11.28
CA GLY A 246 53.00 -53.01 11.74
C GLY A 246 51.83 -52.50 10.87
N GLY A 247 51.66 -53.03 9.66
CA GLY A 247 50.72 -52.47 8.66
C GLY A 247 49.25 -52.48 9.07
N THR A 248 48.76 -53.56 9.70
CA THR A 248 47.35 -53.68 10.13
C THR A 248 46.98 -52.71 11.25
N ARG A 249 47.90 -52.44 12.19
CA ARG A 249 47.66 -51.50 13.30
C ARG A 249 47.72 -50.04 12.82
N VAL A 250 48.62 -49.73 11.90
CA VAL A 250 48.69 -48.40 11.25
C VAL A 250 47.41 -48.11 10.48
N GLN A 251 46.90 -49.07 9.70
CA GLN A 251 45.63 -48.93 8.97
C GLN A 251 44.45 -48.68 9.92
N GLN A 252 44.31 -49.45 11.01
CA GLN A 252 43.24 -49.23 12.00
C GLN A 252 43.29 -47.85 12.65
N MET A 253 44.49 -47.32 12.92
CA MET A 253 44.64 -45.97 13.46
C MET A 253 44.28 -44.90 12.42
N GLN A 254 44.65 -45.11 11.15
CA GLN A 254 44.27 -44.23 10.04
C GLN A 254 42.76 -44.18 9.84
N ASP A 255 42.09 -45.34 9.81
CA ASP A 255 40.64 -45.44 9.69
C ASP A 255 39.93 -44.72 10.86
N LYS A 256 40.48 -44.84 12.08
CA LYS A 256 39.95 -44.18 13.27
C LYS A 256 40.13 -42.66 13.23
N VAL A 257 41.27 -42.15 12.75
CA VAL A 257 41.49 -40.71 12.54
C VAL A 257 40.52 -40.17 11.50
N GLN A 258 40.30 -40.89 10.41
CA GLN A 258 39.34 -40.51 9.37
C GLN A 258 37.91 -40.44 9.94
N ALA A 259 37.50 -41.43 10.73
CA ALA A 259 36.18 -41.43 11.38
C ALA A 259 36.02 -40.27 12.40
N LEU A 260 37.07 -39.96 13.16
CA LEU A 260 37.05 -38.82 14.09
C LEU A 260 36.98 -37.48 13.35
N GLN A 261 37.71 -37.33 12.24
CA GLN A 261 37.68 -36.13 11.42
C GLN A 261 36.28 -35.92 10.83
N GLN A 262 35.65 -36.97 10.29
CA GLN A 262 34.26 -36.89 9.82
C GLN A 262 33.30 -36.45 10.94
N CYS A 263 33.46 -37.00 12.15
CA CYS A 263 32.63 -36.61 13.29
C CYS A 263 32.84 -35.15 13.73
N ILE A 264 34.08 -34.65 13.65
CA ILE A 264 34.42 -33.24 13.90
C ILE A 264 33.73 -32.35 12.85
N ASP A 265 33.81 -32.71 11.58
CA ASP A 265 33.22 -31.96 10.47
C ASP A 265 31.68 -31.92 10.61
N ASP A 266 31.05 -33.06 10.92
CA ASP A 266 29.61 -33.16 11.18
C ASP A 266 29.18 -32.26 12.36
N LYS A 267 30.01 -32.18 13.41
CA LYS A 267 29.73 -31.32 14.58
C LYS A 267 29.92 -29.84 14.27
N LEU A 268 30.92 -29.47 13.49
CA LEU A 268 31.11 -28.09 13.02
C LEU A 268 29.93 -27.66 12.16
N GLN A 269 29.48 -28.53 11.25
CA GLN A 269 28.29 -28.27 10.43
C GLN A 269 27.03 -28.12 11.29
N GLN A 270 26.86 -28.96 12.32
CA GLN A 270 25.75 -28.84 13.25
C GLN A 270 25.73 -27.48 13.98
N VAL A 271 26.90 -26.97 14.38
CA VAL A 271 27.00 -25.64 15.01
C VAL A 271 26.61 -24.53 14.03
N ALA A 272 27.18 -24.56 12.82
CA ALA A 272 26.89 -23.56 11.79
C ALA A 272 25.39 -23.54 11.42
N ASN A 273 24.77 -24.71 11.26
CA ASN A 273 23.33 -24.82 10.95
C ASN A 273 22.47 -24.21 12.08
N GLN A 274 22.79 -24.48 13.35
CA GLN A 274 22.02 -23.94 14.48
C GLN A 274 22.15 -22.42 14.64
N GLU A 275 23.33 -21.86 14.35
CA GLU A 275 23.52 -20.40 14.32
C GLU A 275 22.72 -19.76 13.18
N GLN A 276 22.76 -20.36 11.99
CA GLN A 276 22.02 -19.89 10.82
C GLN A 276 20.50 -19.96 11.04
N GLU A 277 19.99 -21.04 11.63
CA GLU A 277 18.58 -21.20 11.99
C GLU A 277 18.11 -20.11 12.96
N LEU A 278 18.91 -19.79 14.00
CA LEU A 278 18.58 -18.74 14.94
C LEU A 278 18.59 -17.36 14.27
N GLU A 279 19.60 -17.07 13.45
CA GLU A 279 19.67 -15.80 12.72
C GLU A 279 18.46 -15.62 11.79
N ALA A 280 18.09 -16.68 11.06
CA ALA A 280 16.90 -16.69 10.21
C ALA A 280 15.62 -16.47 11.02
N ALA A 281 15.47 -17.14 12.16
CA ALA A 281 14.32 -16.97 13.05
C ALA A 281 14.22 -15.55 13.64
N CYS A 282 15.35 -14.95 14.05
CA CYS A 282 15.40 -13.57 14.52
C CYS A 282 15.00 -12.59 13.42
N LYS A 283 15.54 -12.74 12.19
CA LYS A 283 15.16 -11.91 11.04
C LYS A 283 13.68 -12.05 10.70
N ALA A 284 13.13 -13.27 10.76
CA ALA A 284 11.70 -13.50 10.53
C ALA A 284 10.84 -12.81 11.60
N SER A 285 11.20 -12.93 12.88
CA SER A 285 10.53 -12.25 13.99
C SER A 285 10.57 -10.72 13.85
N ASP A 286 11.69 -10.16 13.42
CA ASP A 286 11.84 -8.72 13.18
C ASP A 286 10.95 -8.25 12.03
N ARG A 287 10.88 -8.99 10.93
CA ARG A 287 9.99 -8.67 9.80
C ARG A 287 8.52 -8.66 10.23
N VAL A 288 8.08 -9.69 10.96
CA VAL A 288 6.70 -9.75 11.49
C VAL A 288 6.43 -8.58 12.44
N THR A 289 7.39 -8.26 13.31
CA THR A 289 7.27 -7.14 14.24
C THR A 289 7.15 -5.81 13.50
N GLN A 290 7.99 -5.57 12.49
CA GLN A 290 7.94 -4.37 11.66
C GLN A 290 6.61 -4.25 10.91
N GLY A 291 6.10 -5.35 10.34
CA GLY A 291 4.80 -5.39 9.67
C GLY A 291 3.64 -5.04 10.61
N LEU A 292 3.63 -5.60 11.82
CA LEU A 292 2.61 -5.27 12.83
C LEU A 292 2.70 -3.82 13.31
N VAL A 293 3.90 -3.27 13.48
CA VAL A 293 4.10 -1.86 13.81
C VAL A 293 3.56 -0.96 12.70
N HIS A 294 3.88 -1.28 11.44
CA HIS A 294 3.36 -0.55 10.27
C HIS A 294 1.83 -0.55 10.25
N ARG A 295 1.19 -1.72 10.42
CA ARG A 295 -0.28 -1.83 10.50
C ARG A 295 -0.89 -0.98 11.62
N MET A 296 -0.26 -0.93 12.79
CA MET A 296 -0.70 -0.07 13.91
C MET A 296 -0.57 1.42 13.60
N LEU A 297 0.51 1.84 12.95
CA LEU A 297 0.71 3.23 12.54
C LEU A 297 -0.29 3.62 11.45
N MET A 298 -0.52 2.75 10.45
CA MET A 298 -1.51 2.95 9.41
C MET A 298 -2.93 3.14 9.97
N GLU A 299 -3.32 2.32 10.96
CA GLU A 299 -4.62 2.49 11.63
C GLU A 299 -4.72 3.84 12.35
N LEU A 300 -3.64 4.30 12.99
CA LEU A 300 -3.60 5.61 13.65
C LEU A 300 -3.65 6.77 12.64
N GLU A 301 -2.79 6.76 11.62
CA GLU A 301 -2.63 7.81 10.62
C GLU A 301 -3.90 7.98 9.77
N THR A 302 -4.58 6.88 9.47
CA THR A 302 -5.83 6.89 8.71
C THR A 302 -7.05 7.11 9.61
N GLY A 303 -6.89 7.30 10.92
CA GLY A 303 -8.01 7.45 11.86
C GLY A 303 -8.93 6.23 11.91
N GLY A 304 -8.39 5.03 11.67
CA GLY A 304 -9.12 3.76 11.66
C GLY A 304 -9.84 3.45 10.34
N ASN A 305 -9.59 4.21 9.27
CA ASN A 305 -10.17 3.96 7.95
C ASN A 305 -9.47 2.84 7.18
N ILE A 306 -8.22 2.52 7.55
CA ILE A 306 -7.51 1.32 7.13
C ILE A 306 -7.16 0.51 8.38
N ARG A 307 -7.64 -0.74 8.47
CA ARG A 307 -7.33 -1.66 9.58
C ARG A 307 -7.16 -3.09 9.07
N PHE A 308 -6.35 -3.85 9.80
CA PHE A 308 -6.05 -5.24 9.52
C PHE A 308 -6.56 -6.10 10.68
N GLU A 309 -7.48 -7.02 10.39
CA GLU A 309 -8.08 -7.91 11.37
C GLU A 309 -7.54 -9.33 11.15
N GLU A 310 -6.80 -9.85 12.12
CA GLU A 310 -6.33 -11.24 12.08
C GLU A 310 -7.49 -12.19 12.41
N GLY A 311 -7.64 -13.22 11.59
CA GLY A 311 -8.66 -14.25 11.77
C GLY A 311 -8.44 -15.09 13.02
N LYS A 312 -9.52 -15.34 13.75
CA LYS A 312 -9.53 -16.18 14.94
C LYS A 312 -10.40 -17.40 14.74
N VAL A 313 -10.05 -18.49 15.44
CA VAL A 313 -10.87 -19.69 15.50
C VAL A 313 -12.25 -19.32 16.07
N GLY A 314 -13.29 -19.40 15.23
CA GLY A 314 -14.66 -19.01 15.55
C GLY A 314 -15.21 -17.85 14.72
N ASP A 315 -14.36 -17.12 13.98
CA ASP A 315 -14.81 -16.04 13.11
C ASP A 315 -15.54 -16.60 11.88
N GLN A 316 -16.81 -16.24 11.71
CA GLN A 316 -17.61 -16.70 10.57
C GLN A 316 -17.01 -16.29 9.22
N TRP A 317 -16.46 -15.07 9.13
CA TRP A 317 -15.85 -14.58 7.90
C TRP A 317 -14.57 -15.35 7.54
N MET A 318 -13.81 -15.81 8.53
CA MET A 318 -12.61 -16.62 8.33
C MET A 318 -13.02 -17.96 7.73
N ALA A 319 -14.03 -18.63 8.30
CA ALA A 319 -14.55 -19.90 7.79
C ALA A 319 -15.04 -19.78 6.33
N THR A 320 -15.80 -18.74 6.00
CA THR A 320 -16.29 -18.50 4.63
C THR A 320 -15.13 -18.31 3.64
N CYS A 321 -14.09 -17.55 4.03
CA CYS A 321 -12.95 -17.31 3.16
C CYS A 321 -12.06 -18.56 2.99
N SER A 322 -11.87 -19.36 4.05
CA SER A 322 -11.19 -20.65 3.96
C SER A 322 -11.91 -21.61 3.00
N GLN A 323 -13.24 -21.71 3.11
CA GLN A 323 -14.04 -22.52 2.19
C GLN A 323 -13.95 -22.02 0.74
N LEU A 324 -13.89 -20.70 0.53
CA LEU A 324 -13.65 -20.12 -0.79
C LEU A 324 -12.29 -20.52 -1.36
N LEU A 325 -11.22 -20.44 -0.57
CA LEU A 325 -9.88 -20.86 -0.99
C LEU A 325 -9.83 -22.34 -1.35
N GLU A 326 -10.42 -23.20 -0.50
CA GLU A 326 -10.55 -24.65 -0.75
C GLU A 326 -11.35 -24.94 -2.03
N ALA A 327 -12.50 -24.28 -2.21
CA ALA A 327 -13.36 -24.47 -3.39
C ALA A 327 -12.71 -24.00 -4.70
N ARG A 328 -11.71 -23.11 -4.63
CA ARG A 328 -10.98 -22.57 -5.79
C ARG A 328 -9.60 -23.21 -5.96
N TRP A 329 -9.24 -24.18 -5.12
CA TRP A 329 -8.07 -25.03 -5.29
C TRP A 329 -8.41 -26.24 -6.16
N GLN A 330 -7.58 -26.46 -7.17
CA GLN A 330 -7.58 -27.68 -7.97
C GLN A 330 -6.17 -28.24 -8.01
N GLN A 331 -6.05 -29.56 -7.91
CA GLN A 331 -4.75 -30.21 -7.99
C GLN A 331 -4.10 -29.92 -9.36
N PRO A 332 -2.88 -29.37 -9.40
CA PRO A 332 -2.19 -29.09 -10.66
C PRO A 332 -1.99 -30.39 -11.46
N THR A 333 -2.51 -30.45 -12.69
CA THR A 333 -2.44 -31.64 -13.57
C THR A 333 -1.30 -31.59 -14.60
N GLY A 334 -0.31 -30.70 -14.46
CA GLY A 334 0.78 -30.57 -15.46
C GLY A 334 2.07 -29.88 -14.98
N LEU A 335 3.07 -29.86 -15.87
CA LEU A 335 4.36 -29.18 -15.73
C LEU A 335 4.17 -27.65 -15.89
N GLY A 336 3.50 -27.01 -14.93
CA GLY A 336 3.54 -25.55 -14.83
C GLY A 336 4.96 -25.05 -14.50
N PRO A 337 5.27 -23.76 -14.74
CA PRO A 337 6.59 -23.19 -14.42
C PRO A 337 6.99 -23.36 -12.95
N ARG A 338 6.00 -23.59 -12.07
CA ARG A 338 6.18 -24.09 -10.71
C ARG A 338 5.52 -25.46 -10.59
N HIS A 339 6.29 -26.49 -10.23
CA HIS A 339 5.73 -27.72 -9.67
C HIS A 339 5.24 -27.41 -8.26
N LEU A 340 4.03 -26.86 -8.15
CA LEU A 340 3.29 -26.94 -6.89
C LEU A 340 3.19 -28.44 -6.56
N GLY A 341 3.74 -28.84 -5.40
CA GLY A 341 3.73 -30.25 -5.00
C GLY A 341 2.31 -30.82 -5.03
N SER A 342 2.20 -32.15 -5.04
CA SER A 342 0.90 -32.83 -5.00
C SER A 342 0.11 -32.61 -3.71
N GLN A 343 0.62 -31.79 -2.78
CA GLN A 343 0.03 -31.51 -1.49
C GLN A 343 -0.90 -30.29 -1.54
N HIS A 344 -2.01 -30.39 -0.83
CA HIS A 344 -2.96 -29.31 -0.66
C HIS A 344 -2.32 -28.19 0.17
N PRO A 345 -2.45 -26.90 -0.21
CA PRO A 345 -1.92 -25.80 0.58
C PRO A 345 -2.59 -25.77 1.96
N VAL A 346 -1.81 -25.51 3.01
CA VAL A 346 -2.30 -25.36 4.38
C VAL A 346 -2.36 -23.88 4.69
N LEU A 347 -3.56 -23.35 4.93
CA LEU A 347 -3.76 -21.97 5.34
C LEU A 347 -3.16 -21.75 6.74
N GLN A 348 -2.11 -20.95 6.84
CA GLN A 348 -1.43 -20.62 8.09
C GLN A 348 -2.09 -19.41 8.76
N ARG A 349 -2.40 -18.38 7.98
CA ARG A 349 -2.99 -17.14 8.50
C ARG A 349 -3.92 -16.49 7.50
N LEU A 350 -4.99 -15.88 8.02
CA LEU A 350 -5.90 -15.07 7.22
C LEU A 350 -6.05 -13.71 7.87
N THR A 351 -5.79 -12.65 7.11
CA THR A 351 -5.95 -11.26 7.54
C THR A 351 -7.04 -10.61 6.69
N ARG A 352 -8.09 -10.09 7.33
CA ARG A 352 -9.10 -9.26 6.66
C ARG A 352 -8.63 -7.81 6.60
N VAL A 353 -8.67 -7.26 5.39
CA VAL A 353 -8.35 -5.86 5.11
C VAL A 353 -9.64 -5.07 5.13
N HIS A 354 -9.71 -4.05 5.98
CA HIS A 354 -10.78 -3.07 5.94
C HIS A 354 -10.19 -1.76 5.45
N ASN A 355 -10.55 -1.37 4.23
CA ASN A 355 -10.20 -0.08 3.66
C ASN A 355 -11.51 0.63 3.28
N ARG A 356 -11.92 1.62 4.09
CA ARG A 356 -13.21 2.31 3.91
C ARG A 356 -13.26 3.06 2.58
N PHE A 357 -12.16 3.67 2.19
CA PHE A 357 -12.08 4.42 0.94
C PHE A 357 -12.26 3.50 -0.26
N LEU A 358 -11.43 2.45 -0.38
CA LEU A 358 -11.52 1.51 -1.49
C LEU A 358 -12.88 0.82 -1.57
N ARG A 359 -13.49 0.53 -0.40
CA ARG A 359 -14.84 -0.02 -0.33
C ARG A 359 -15.88 0.96 -0.87
N SER A 360 -15.88 2.22 -0.41
CA SER A 360 -16.82 3.23 -0.91
C SER A 360 -16.64 3.46 -2.40
N ARG A 361 -15.40 3.41 -2.91
CA ARG A 361 -15.07 3.54 -4.33
C ARG A 361 -15.70 2.41 -5.15
N LEU A 362 -15.56 1.16 -4.71
CA LEU A 362 -16.20 0.00 -5.33
C LEU A 362 -17.73 0.10 -5.28
N GLU A 363 -18.29 0.45 -4.12
CA GLU A 363 -19.75 0.56 -3.94
C GLU A 363 -20.36 1.62 -4.87
N SER A 364 -19.76 2.81 -4.96
CA SER A 364 -20.20 3.85 -5.89
C SER A 364 -20.19 3.39 -7.34
N LYS A 365 -19.13 2.69 -7.78
CA LYS A 365 -19.02 2.15 -9.13
C LYS A 365 -20.04 1.04 -9.42
N LEU A 366 -20.30 0.18 -8.45
CA LEU A 366 -21.33 -0.85 -8.58
C LEU A 366 -22.74 -0.23 -8.67
N ASP A 367 -23.00 0.85 -7.95
CA ASP A 367 -24.28 1.54 -8.04
C ASP A 367 -24.47 2.26 -9.37
N GLU A 368 -23.41 2.89 -9.93
CA GLU A 368 -23.38 3.40 -11.31
C GLU A 368 -23.74 2.30 -12.32
N LEU A 369 -23.15 1.11 -12.19
CA LEU A 369 -23.46 -0.04 -13.06
C LEU A 369 -24.89 -0.56 -12.88
N LYS A 370 -25.42 -0.60 -11.66
CA LYS A 370 -26.82 -1.02 -11.41
C LYS A 370 -27.81 -0.04 -12.05
N LEU A 371 -27.54 1.25 -11.97
CA LEU A 371 -28.33 2.29 -12.63
C LEU A 371 -28.31 2.13 -14.16
N ALA A 372 -27.16 1.76 -14.73
CA ALA A 372 -27.02 1.50 -16.16
C ALA A 372 -27.69 0.19 -16.62
N SER A 373 -27.68 -0.85 -15.78
CA SER A 373 -28.11 -2.23 -16.13
C SER A 373 -29.61 -2.51 -15.97
N THR A 374 -30.46 -1.52 -15.66
CA THR A 374 -31.93 -1.69 -15.68
C THR A 374 -32.53 -2.23 -17.01
N GLN A 375 -31.72 -2.40 -18.06
CA GLN A 375 -32.12 -2.97 -19.35
C GLN A 375 -31.64 -4.43 -19.61
N SER A 376 -30.69 -4.99 -18.85
CA SER A 376 -30.22 -6.38 -19.03
C SER A 376 -30.18 -7.14 -17.71
N GLY A 377 -30.75 -8.35 -17.70
CA GLY A 377 -30.86 -9.20 -16.52
C GLY A 377 -29.56 -9.86 -16.03
N ASP A 378 -28.42 -9.18 -16.12
CA ASP A 378 -27.11 -9.74 -15.79
C ASP A 378 -26.95 -9.94 -14.28
N ARG A 379 -26.82 -11.22 -13.90
CA ARG A 379 -27.00 -11.70 -12.53
C ARG A 379 -25.73 -11.82 -11.68
N HIS A 380 -24.55 -11.48 -12.20
CA HIS A 380 -23.30 -11.66 -11.44
C HIS A 380 -22.34 -10.48 -11.58
N LEU A 381 -22.67 -9.37 -10.92
CA LEU A 381 -21.82 -8.17 -10.87
C LEU A 381 -20.56 -8.32 -10.00
N LEU A 382 -20.38 -9.42 -9.26
CA LEU A 382 -19.34 -9.56 -8.24
C LEU A 382 -18.72 -10.96 -8.24
N GLU A 383 -17.39 -11.04 -8.31
CA GLU A 383 -16.60 -12.27 -8.15
C GLU A 383 -15.43 -12.06 -7.18
N TYR A 384 -14.95 -13.13 -6.55
CA TYR A 384 -13.69 -13.11 -5.80
C TYR A 384 -12.55 -13.63 -6.67
N LEU A 385 -11.51 -12.82 -6.81
CA LEU A 385 -10.32 -13.09 -7.60
C LEU A 385 -9.07 -13.15 -6.72
N PHE A 386 -8.09 -13.92 -7.15
CA PHE A 386 -6.84 -14.21 -6.45
C PHE A 386 -5.67 -13.54 -7.15
N PHE A 387 -4.79 -12.95 -6.35
CA PHE A 387 -3.57 -12.31 -6.80
C PHE A 387 -2.41 -12.72 -5.88
N CYS A 388 -1.39 -13.40 -6.43
CA CYS A 388 -0.25 -13.89 -5.67
C CYS A 388 0.94 -12.95 -5.86
N SER A 389 1.54 -12.49 -4.77
CA SER A 389 2.73 -11.63 -4.82
C SER A 389 3.51 -11.67 -3.50
N ASP A 390 4.62 -10.93 -3.42
CA ASP A 390 5.37 -10.82 -2.19
C ASP A 390 4.59 -10.05 -1.10
N PRO A 391 4.88 -10.28 0.19
CA PRO A 391 4.11 -9.70 1.30
C PRO A 391 4.11 -8.16 1.30
N ALA A 392 5.20 -7.52 0.87
CA ALA A 392 5.31 -6.07 0.87
C ALA A 392 4.45 -5.45 -0.26
N HIS A 393 4.40 -6.11 -1.41
CA HIS A 393 3.49 -5.70 -2.48
C HIS A 393 2.02 -5.87 -2.08
N LEU A 394 1.63 -7.01 -1.49
CA LEU A 394 0.25 -7.21 -1.03
C LEU A 394 -0.16 -6.22 0.05
N GLN A 395 0.77 -5.85 0.94
CA GLN A 395 0.55 -4.81 1.95
C GLN A 395 0.27 -3.44 1.29
N ARG A 396 1.05 -3.05 0.25
CA ARG A 396 0.78 -1.82 -0.51
C ARG A 396 -0.58 -1.85 -1.20
N LEU A 397 -0.94 -2.96 -1.85
CA LEU A 397 -2.25 -3.11 -2.49
C LEU A 397 -3.40 -2.99 -1.48
N ALA A 398 -3.26 -3.55 -0.28
CA ALA A 398 -4.26 -3.41 0.78
C ALA A 398 -4.46 -1.95 1.23
N GLU A 399 -3.40 -1.13 1.16
CA GLU A 399 -3.41 0.26 1.61
C GLU A 399 -3.91 1.23 0.51
N GLU A 400 -3.42 1.06 -0.71
CA GLU A 400 -3.57 2.01 -1.81
C GLU A 400 -4.56 1.51 -2.88
N GLY A 401 -4.85 0.22 -2.91
CA GLY A 401 -5.59 -0.44 -3.98
C GLY A 401 -4.68 -0.90 -5.12
N PHE A 402 -5.28 -1.53 -6.14
CA PHE A 402 -4.57 -1.88 -7.37
C PHE A 402 -4.22 -0.63 -8.19
N PRO A 403 -3.10 -0.62 -8.95
CA PRO A 403 -2.80 0.49 -9.87
C PRO A 403 -3.83 0.57 -10.99
N GLN A 404 -3.89 1.72 -11.70
CA GLN A 404 -4.81 1.96 -12.82
C GLN A 404 -4.04 1.96 -14.16
N PRO A 405 -4.26 0.98 -15.06
CA PRO A 405 -4.92 -0.31 -14.82
C PRO A 405 -4.03 -1.26 -13.96
N PRO A 406 -4.58 -2.37 -13.44
CA PRO A 406 -3.80 -3.40 -12.75
C PRO A 406 -2.65 -3.90 -13.62
N SER A 407 -1.45 -4.00 -13.05
CA SER A 407 -0.24 -4.40 -13.79
C SER A 407 -0.23 -5.87 -14.21
N GLN A 408 -1.03 -6.70 -13.55
CA GLN A 408 -1.13 -8.14 -13.76
C GLN A 408 -2.59 -8.58 -13.64
N PRO A 409 -3.02 -9.61 -14.40
CA PRO A 409 -4.35 -10.16 -14.28
C PRO A 409 -4.56 -10.88 -12.94
N LEU A 410 -5.80 -10.92 -12.48
CA LEU A 410 -6.22 -11.70 -11.33
C LEU A 410 -6.88 -13.00 -11.81
N SER A 411 -6.90 -14.05 -11.01
CA SER A 411 -7.54 -15.32 -11.40
C SER A 411 -8.74 -15.64 -10.52
N ASN A 412 -9.77 -16.29 -11.08
CA ASN A 412 -10.82 -16.92 -10.26
C ASN A 412 -10.41 -18.31 -9.72
N SER A 413 -9.19 -18.78 -10.03
CA SER A 413 -8.60 -20.03 -9.55
C SER A 413 -7.39 -19.75 -8.67
N LEU A 414 -7.39 -20.33 -7.47
CA LEU A 414 -6.26 -20.21 -6.54
C LEU A 414 -5.02 -20.88 -7.11
N THR A 415 -5.20 -22.04 -7.77
CA THR A 415 -4.10 -22.79 -8.39
C THR A 415 -3.39 -21.97 -9.46
N MET A 416 -4.13 -21.31 -10.34
CA MET A 416 -3.55 -20.47 -11.40
C MET A 416 -2.79 -19.29 -10.81
N ALA A 417 -3.37 -18.61 -9.81
CA ALA A 417 -2.73 -17.48 -9.14
C ALA A 417 -1.38 -17.89 -8.50
N LEU A 418 -1.34 -19.04 -7.82
CA LEU A 418 -0.12 -19.57 -7.20
C LEU A 418 0.95 -19.99 -8.24
N GLN A 419 0.55 -20.47 -9.42
CA GLN A 419 1.49 -20.80 -10.50
C GLN A 419 2.09 -19.56 -11.17
N ALA A 420 1.32 -18.47 -11.28
CA ALA A 420 1.74 -17.24 -11.94
C ALA A 420 2.54 -16.28 -11.03
N GLY A 421 2.47 -16.44 -9.71
CA GLY A 421 3.15 -15.56 -8.76
C GLY A 421 4.66 -15.44 -9.01
N THR A 422 5.24 -14.28 -8.69
CA THR A 422 6.69 -14.04 -8.74
C THR A 422 7.42 -14.78 -7.62
N PRO A 423 8.62 -15.33 -7.86
CA PRO A 423 9.38 -16.03 -6.82
C PRO A 423 9.76 -15.04 -5.71
N GLY A 424 9.64 -15.47 -4.46
CA GLY A 424 10.34 -14.80 -3.38
C GLY A 424 11.85 -14.89 -3.62
N PRO A 425 12.66 -14.00 -3.02
CA PRO A 425 14.11 -13.97 -3.24
C PRO A 425 14.86 -15.23 -2.75
N ALA A 426 14.18 -16.23 -2.19
CA ALA A 426 14.78 -17.43 -1.60
C ALA A 426 15.05 -18.60 -2.57
N LEU A 427 14.63 -18.51 -3.84
CA LEU A 427 14.70 -19.63 -4.80
C LEU A 427 16.10 -19.96 -5.35
N GLN A 428 17.18 -19.50 -4.71
CA GLN A 428 18.55 -19.94 -5.03
C GLN A 428 19.11 -21.02 -4.08
N THR A 429 18.42 -21.34 -2.98
CA THR A 429 18.91 -22.35 -2.01
C THR A 429 17.80 -23.36 -1.71
N GLY A 430 17.87 -24.54 -2.33
CA GLY A 430 16.83 -25.58 -2.34
C GLY A 430 16.48 -26.25 -1.00
N ALA A 431 16.11 -25.49 0.04
CA ALA A 431 15.60 -26.04 1.29
C ALA A 431 14.78 -25.01 2.09
N ALA A 432 13.47 -24.91 1.80
CA ALA A 432 12.37 -24.61 2.73
C ALA A 432 11.08 -24.39 1.92
N GLU A 433 9.97 -24.99 2.34
CA GLU A 433 8.63 -24.68 1.82
C GLU A 433 8.34 -23.19 2.10
N GLU A 434 8.43 -22.34 1.08
CA GLU A 434 8.21 -20.90 1.24
C GLU A 434 6.70 -20.61 1.33
N THR A 435 6.26 -20.04 2.46
CA THR A 435 4.89 -19.56 2.66
C THR A 435 4.49 -18.64 1.52
N GLN A 436 3.49 -19.04 0.73
CA GLN A 436 2.97 -18.23 -0.36
C GLN A 436 1.97 -17.21 0.18
N HIS A 437 1.93 -16.02 -0.40
CA HIS A 437 1.03 -14.97 0.04
C HIS A 437 0.04 -14.65 -1.08
N VAL A 438 -1.25 -14.71 -0.77
CA VAL A 438 -2.33 -14.54 -1.75
C VAL A 438 -3.29 -13.46 -1.27
N MET A 439 -3.54 -12.49 -2.13
CA MET A 439 -4.61 -11.53 -1.96
C MET A 439 -5.90 -12.08 -2.55
N VAL A 440 -6.97 -12.05 -1.76
CA VAL A 440 -8.34 -12.33 -2.19
C VAL A 440 -9.03 -10.99 -2.36
N ALA A 441 -9.27 -10.61 -3.61
CA ALA A 441 -9.88 -9.36 -4.00
C ALA A 441 -11.33 -9.58 -4.44
N LYS A 442 -12.22 -8.72 -3.97
CA LYS A 442 -13.60 -8.65 -4.45
C LYS A 442 -13.62 -7.75 -5.68
N ALA A 443 -14.05 -8.29 -6.82
CA ALA A 443 -14.05 -7.59 -8.10
C ALA A 443 -15.47 -7.40 -8.64
N GLY A 444 -15.79 -6.18 -9.06
CA GLY A 444 -16.98 -5.84 -9.82
C GLY A 444 -16.79 -6.20 -11.30
N LEU A 445 -17.53 -7.17 -11.81
CA LEU A 445 -17.40 -7.63 -13.20
C LEU A 445 -18.75 -7.42 -13.90
N ALA A 446 -18.81 -6.46 -14.81
CA ALA A 446 -19.96 -6.17 -15.65
C ALA A 446 -19.64 -6.36 -17.14
N GLY A 447 -20.58 -7.02 -17.83
CA GLY A 447 -20.58 -7.34 -19.25
C GLY A 447 -20.17 -8.77 -19.54
N ASP A 448 -21.05 -9.55 -20.18
CA ASP A 448 -20.66 -10.76 -20.91
C ASP A 448 -19.78 -10.33 -22.10
N ILE A 449 -18.64 -11.00 -22.27
CA ILE A 449 -17.73 -10.78 -23.38
C ILE A 449 -18.33 -11.47 -24.60
N ASP A 450 -18.94 -10.71 -25.51
CA ASP A 450 -19.16 -11.17 -26.89
C ASP A 450 -18.05 -10.64 -27.78
N ASP A 451 -17.52 -11.51 -28.65
CA ASP A 451 -16.28 -11.42 -29.42
C ASP A 451 -16.31 -10.29 -30.49
N SER A 452 -17.33 -9.42 -30.46
CA SER A 452 -17.61 -8.44 -31.50
C SER A 452 -17.50 -6.97 -31.07
N HIS A 453 -17.63 -6.58 -29.79
CA HIS A 453 -17.67 -5.15 -29.40
C HIS A 453 -17.20 -4.87 -27.96
N TYR A 454 -16.12 -4.07 -27.78
CA TYR A 454 -15.56 -3.67 -26.46
C TYR A 454 -16.11 -2.39 -25.77
N PRO A 455 -17.07 -1.58 -26.28
CA PRO A 455 -17.51 -0.39 -25.56
C PRO A 455 -18.49 -0.75 -24.43
N GLY A 456 -18.08 -0.53 -23.18
CA GLY A 456 -18.94 -0.66 -21.98
C GLY A 456 -18.55 -1.75 -20.99
N CYS A 457 -17.55 -2.58 -21.29
CA CYS A 457 -17.09 -3.64 -20.39
C CYS A 457 -16.15 -3.11 -19.30
N SER A 458 -16.29 -3.62 -18.08
CA SER A 458 -15.43 -3.25 -16.93
C SER A 458 -14.22 -4.18 -16.76
N ALA A 459 -14.27 -5.37 -17.34
CA ALA A 459 -13.20 -6.35 -17.34
C ALA A 459 -13.30 -7.27 -18.56
N VAL A 460 -12.18 -7.89 -18.93
CA VAL A 460 -12.12 -8.98 -19.92
C VAL A 460 -11.42 -10.20 -19.32
N TYR A 461 -11.66 -11.40 -19.85
CA TYR A 461 -10.99 -12.60 -19.36
C TYR A 461 -10.41 -13.47 -20.48
N GLN A 462 -9.37 -14.22 -20.12
CA GLN A 462 -8.77 -15.25 -20.95
C GLN A 462 -8.93 -16.62 -20.25
N THR A 463 -9.36 -17.64 -20.98
CA THR A 463 -9.42 -19.02 -20.48
C THR A 463 -8.16 -19.80 -20.87
N PRO A 464 -7.51 -20.53 -19.95
CA PRO A 464 -6.51 -21.52 -20.33
C PRO A 464 -7.18 -22.62 -21.19
N GLY A 465 -6.54 -23.04 -22.28
CA GLY A 465 -7.12 -24.04 -23.19
C GLY A 465 -7.43 -25.42 -22.56
N ALA A 466 -7.04 -25.66 -21.31
CA ALA A 466 -7.22 -26.91 -20.58
C ALA A 466 -8.47 -26.97 -19.66
N ASP A 467 -8.98 -25.83 -19.17
CA ASP A 467 -10.20 -25.78 -18.33
C ASP A 467 -10.99 -24.48 -18.61
N PRO A 468 -12.21 -24.58 -19.19
CA PRO A 468 -13.03 -23.41 -19.52
C PRO A 468 -13.59 -22.69 -18.28
N LYS A 469 -13.53 -23.29 -17.08
CA LYS A 469 -13.99 -22.65 -15.83
C LYS A 469 -12.93 -21.73 -15.22
N GLN A 470 -11.67 -21.97 -15.57
CA GLN A 470 -10.52 -21.21 -15.14
C GLN A 470 -10.35 -19.96 -16.00
N ARG A 471 -10.17 -18.80 -15.37
CA ARG A 471 -10.12 -17.50 -16.05
C ARG A 471 -9.02 -16.61 -15.47
N TRP A 472 -8.28 -15.96 -16.37
CA TRP A 472 -7.45 -14.80 -16.10
C TRP A 472 -8.26 -13.56 -16.41
N TRP A 473 -8.56 -12.75 -15.40
CA TRP A 473 -9.33 -11.53 -15.51
C TRP A 473 -8.40 -10.31 -15.60
N HIS A 474 -8.55 -9.55 -16.67
CA HIS A 474 -7.99 -8.23 -16.87
C HIS A 474 -9.07 -7.20 -16.57
N VAL A 475 -9.11 -6.73 -15.32
CA VAL A 475 -10.02 -5.66 -14.91
C VAL A 475 -9.45 -4.33 -15.41
N LEU A 476 -10.26 -3.55 -16.14
CA LEU A 476 -9.80 -2.34 -16.83
C LEU A 476 -9.78 -1.11 -15.92
N ASP A 477 -10.68 -1.07 -14.93
CA ASP A 477 -10.76 -0.01 -13.93
C ASP A 477 -10.60 -0.59 -12.51
N ASN A 478 -9.52 -0.17 -11.84
CA ASN A 478 -9.15 -0.58 -10.49
C ASN A 478 -10.18 -0.16 -9.43
N ALA A 479 -11.09 0.76 -9.76
CA ALA A 479 -12.18 1.15 -8.90
C ALA A 479 -13.16 -0.01 -8.67
N PHE A 480 -13.19 -0.99 -9.58
CA PHE A 480 -13.93 -2.23 -9.42
C PHE A 480 -13.22 -3.29 -8.58
N ILE A 481 -12.04 -3.03 -8.02
CA ILE A 481 -11.29 -4.04 -7.24
C ILE A 481 -11.10 -3.58 -5.80
N LEU A 482 -11.54 -4.43 -4.87
CA LEU A 482 -11.35 -4.26 -3.44
C LEU A 482 -10.49 -5.41 -2.87
N PRO A 483 -9.24 -5.14 -2.47
CA PRO A 483 -8.47 -6.02 -1.59
C PRO A 483 -9.24 -6.30 -0.29
N GLU A 484 -9.72 -7.53 -0.08
CA GLU A 484 -10.52 -7.86 1.11
C GLU A 484 -9.79 -8.81 2.08
N TYR A 485 -8.98 -9.74 1.59
CA TYR A 485 -8.23 -10.66 2.43
C TYR A 485 -6.79 -10.87 1.95
N ILE A 486 -5.89 -11.16 2.90
CA ILE A 486 -4.54 -11.67 2.67
C ILE A 486 -4.46 -13.05 3.34
N ALA A 487 -4.20 -14.08 2.54
CA ALA A 487 -3.99 -15.45 2.96
C ALA A 487 -2.50 -15.81 2.88
N GLU A 488 -2.03 -16.55 3.88
CA GLU A 488 -0.64 -17.03 4.04
C GLU A 488 -0.61 -18.55 4.19
#